data_AF-A0A243W8T6-F1
#
_entry.id   AF-A0A243W8T6-F1
#
_cell.length_a   1.000
_cell.length_b   1.000
_cell.length_c   1.000
_cell.angle_alpha   90.00
_cell.angle_beta   90.00
_cell.angle_gamma   90.00
#
_symmetry.space_group_name_H-M   'P 1'
#
loop_
_entity.id
_entity.type
_entity.pdbx_description
1 polymer ?
#
loop_
_entity_poly.entity_id
_entity_poly.type
_entity_poly.pdbx_seq_one_letter_code
_entity_poly.pdbx_strand_id
1 'polypeptide(L)'
;MAKSTLPVIQALRDTAQRLATQAPYQWGHMGSCNCGHLAQTITHLTKGEIHSRAMQRYGDWERQLLDYCPTSGLPIDETIDEMLALGFTRSDLTHLERLNDPTILASIPFERRNTLRHNQRDDVVLYLRTWADLLEATLLAGIQLPDLTPATASIAASVANQHQAVSA
;
A
#
# COMPACT_ATOMS: atom_id res chain seq x y z
N MET A 1 0.95 -8.94 5.74
CA MET A 1 1.21 -7.60 5.18
C MET A 1 1.28 -7.71 3.67
N ALA A 2 0.63 -6.79 2.96
CA ALA A 2 0.51 -6.76 1.50
C ALA A 2 1.88 -6.64 0.79
N LYS A 3 1.91 -6.90 -0.52
CA LYS A 3 3.13 -6.76 -1.33
C LYS A 3 3.65 -5.31 -1.31
N SER A 4 4.93 -5.13 -0.99
CA SER A 4 5.63 -3.83 -1.02
C SER A 4 5.92 -3.36 -2.44
N THR A 5 4.87 -3.02 -3.19
CA THR A 5 4.96 -2.56 -4.59
C THR A 5 4.36 -1.17 -4.73
N LEU A 6 4.82 -0.41 -5.74
CA LEU A 6 4.31 0.94 -6.00
C LEU A 6 2.78 0.99 -6.16
N PRO A 7 2.11 0.07 -6.89
CA PRO A 7 0.64 0.11 -7.01
C PRO A 7 -0.10 -0.06 -5.68
N VAL A 8 0.37 -0.96 -4.81
CA VAL A 8 -0.23 -1.17 -3.48
C VAL A 8 -0.03 0.07 -2.60
N ILE A 9 1.18 0.63 -2.57
CA ILE A 9 1.49 1.83 -1.80
C ILE A 9 0.64 3.00 -2.29
N GLN A 10 0.55 3.20 -3.60
CA GLN A 10 -0.25 4.26 -4.20
C GLN A 10 -1.73 4.12 -3.84
N ALA A 11 -2.30 2.90 -3.94
CA ALA A 11 -3.70 2.66 -3.57
C ALA A 11 -3.98 3.00 -2.11
N LEU A 12 -3.06 2.70 -1.18
CA LEU A 12 -3.20 3.07 0.24
C LEU A 12 -3.14 4.59 0.42
N ARG A 13 -2.17 5.27 -0.21
CA ARG A 13 -2.00 6.73 -0.13
C ARG A 13 -3.20 7.47 -0.70
N ASP A 14 -3.69 7.08 -1.87
CA ASP A 14 -4.84 7.69 -2.52
C ASP A 14 -6.11 7.48 -1.69
N THR A 15 -6.30 6.27 -1.15
CA THR A 15 -7.43 5.99 -0.26
C THR A 15 -7.39 6.86 0.99
N ALA A 16 -6.23 6.96 1.66
CA ALA A 16 -6.06 7.81 2.82
C ALA A 16 -6.30 9.30 2.49
N GLN A 17 -5.81 9.76 1.34
CA GLN A 17 -5.97 11.14 0.90
C GLN A 17 -7.44 11.46 0.61
N ARG A 18 -8.16 10.61 -0.13
CA ARG A 18 -9.60 10.80 -0.39
C ARG A 18 -10.42 10.84 0.90
N LEU A 19 -10.11 9.95 1.85
CA LEU A 19 -10.77 9.93 3.16
C LEU A 19 -10.52 11.20 3.96
N ALA A 20 -9.28 11.70 3.97
CA ALA A 20 -8.93 12.89 4.72
C ALA A 20 -9.64 14.17 4.22
N THR A 21 -9.87 14.29 2.90
CA THR A 21 -10.29 15.55 2.30
C THR A 21 -11.77 15.63 1.94
N GLN A 22 -12.38 14.55 1.45
CA GLN A 22 -13.62 14.70 0.67
C GLN A 22 -14.66 13.60 0.85
N ALA A 23 -14.27 12.42 1.33
CA ALA A 23 -15.14 11.25 1.22
C ALA A 23 -16.10 11.10 2.43
N PRO A 24 -17.43 10.95 2.21
CA PRO A 24 -18.34 10.58 3.28
C PRO A 24 -18.05 9.15 3.74
N TYR A 25 -17.65 9.01 5.00
CA TYR A 25 -17.30 7.75 5.62
C TYR A 25 -18.48 7.19 6.43
N GLN A 26 -18.77 5.90 6.26
CA GLN A 26 -19.82 5.21 7.01
C GLN A 26 -19.45 3.73 7.16
N TRP A 27 -19.01 3.33 8.35
CA TRP A 27 -18.58 1.96 8.63
C TRP A 27 -19.67 0.92 8.27
N GLY A 28 -20.95 1.19 8.57
CA GLY A 28 -22.06 0.27 8.27
C GLY A 28 -22.44 0.15 6.79
N HIS A 29 -21.82 0.92 5.89
CA HIS A 29 -22.10 0.87 4.46
C HIS A 29 -20.95 0.20 3.72
N MET A 30 -21.20 -0.96 3.11
CA MET A 30 -20.15 -1.80 2.49
C MET A 30 -19.25 -1.09 1.47
N GLY A 31 -19.76 -0.08 0.76
CA GLY A 31 -18.94 0.72 -0.15
C GLY A 31 -18.27 1.94 0.48
N SER A 32 -18.50 2.25 1.75
CA SER A 32 -17.99 3.46 2.45
C SER A 32 -17.38 3.18 3.82
N CYS A 33 -17.14 1.90 4.14
CA CYS A 33 -16.33 1.47 5.26
C CYS A 33 -14.84 1.42 4.87
N ASN A 34 -14.00 0.84 5.73
CA ASN A 34 -12.54 0.84 5.56
C ASN A 34 -12.13 0.11 4.28
N CYS A 35 -12.55 -1.16 4.13
CA CYS A 35 -12.29 -1.93 2.91
C CYS A 35 -13.05 -1.38 1.71
N GLY A 36 -14.28 -0.89 1.91
CA GLY A 36 -15.08 -0.27 0.85
C GLY A 36 -14.40 0.92 0.20
N HIS A 37 -13.73 1.78 0.98
CA HIS A 37 -12.95 2.89 0.44
C HIS A 37 -11.72 2.45 -0.33
N LEU A 38 -11.00 1.42 0.15
CA LEU A 38 -9.88 0.85 -0.58
C LEU A 38 -10.35 0.21 -1.90
N ALA A 39 -11.45 -0.54 -1.87
CA ALA A 39 -12.05 -1.16 -3.05
C ALA A 39 -12.45 -0.12 -4.11
N GLN A 40 -13.06 1.01 -3.71
CA GLN A 40 -13.34 2.12 -4.65
C GLN A 40 -12.08 2.63 -5.35
N THR A 41 -10.96 2.75 -4.61
CA THR A 41 -9.70 3.26 -5.16
C THR A 41 -9.11 2.28 -6.18
N ILE A 42 -9.18 0.98 -5.90
CA ILE A 42 -8.57 -0.08 -6.72
C ILE A 42 -9.41 -0.39 -7.96
N THR A 43 -10.71 -0.58 -7.77
CA THR A 43 -11.63 -1.04 -8.83
C THR A 43 -12.27 0.09 -9.61
N HIS A 44 -12.12 1.33 -9.13
CA HIS A 44 -12.81 2.52 -9.64
C HIS A 44 -14.34 2.47 -9.57
N LEU A 45 -14.91 1.43 -8.94
CA LEU A 45 -16.34 1.34 -8.67
C LEU A 45 -16.77 2.40 -7.65
N THR A 46 -17.99 2.88 -7.81
CA THR A 46 -18.63 3.76 -6.85
C THR A 46 -18.98 3.02 -5.56
N LYS A 47 -19.17 3.78 -4.46
CA LYS A 47 -19.66 3.20 -3.20
C LYS A 47 -20.99 2.44 -3.38
N GLY A 48 -21.86 2.89 -4.29
CA GLY A 48 -23.17 2.28 -4.53
C GLY A 48 -23.05 0.94 -5.24
N GLU A 49 -22.15 0.85 -6.22
CA GLU A 49 -21.86 -0.40 -6.93
C GLU A 49 -21.24 -1.44 -5.97
N ILE A 50 -20.22 -1.04 -5.20
CA ILE A 50 -19.59 -1.95 -4.21
C ILE A 50 -20.61 -2.41 -3.18
N HIS A 51 -21.45 -1.51 -2.68
CA HIS A 51 -22.50 -1.87 -1.73
C HIS A 51 -23.49 -2.87 -2.35
N SER A 52 -23.95 -2.61 -3.57
CA SER A 52 -24.90 -3.49 -4.27
C SER A 52 -24.30 -4.87 -4.53
N ARG A 53 -23.02 -4.96 -4.90
CA ARG A 53 -22.29 -6.23 -5.04
C ARG A 53 -22.23 -6.97 -3.71
N ALA A 54 -21.87 -6.27 -2.63
CA ALA A 54 -21.74 -6.84 -1.29
C ALA A 54 -23.08 -7.34 -0.71
N MET A 55 -24.21 -6.72 -1.05
CA MET A 55 -25.54 -7.11 -0.55
C MET A 55 -26.06 -8.45 -1.10
N GLN A 56 -25.38 -9.05 -2.08
CA GLN A 56 -25.70 -10.42 -2.53
C GLN A 56 -25.24 -11.48 -1.51
N ARG A 57 -24.49 -11.06 -0.49
CA ARG A 57 -24.07 -11.88 0.64
C ARG A 57 -24.28 -11.10 1.94
N TYR A 58 -24.43 -11.80 3.06
CA TYR A 58 -24.60 -11.18 4.37
C TYR A 58 -23.25 -10.89 5.04
N GLY A 59 -23.27 -10.00 6.03
CA GLY A 59 -22.10 -9.67 6.84
C GLY A 59 -21.26 -8.53 6.30
N ASP A 60 -20.34 -8.07 7.15
CA ASP A 60 -19.34 -7.05 6.85
C ASP A 60 -18.17 -7.63 6.06
N TRP A 61 -17.19 -6.80 5.73
CA TRP A 61 -16.03 -7.24 4.93
C TRP A 61 -15.26 -8.38 5.57
N GLU A 62 -15.10 -8.39 6.89
CA GLU A 62 -14.45 -9.50 7.59
C GLU A 62 -15.17 -10.82 7.31
N ARG A 63 -16.51 -10.85 7.45
CA ARG A 63 -17.29 -12.05 7.12
C ARG A 63 -17.19 -12.44 5.65
N GLN A 64 -17.27 -11.46 4.76
CA GLN A 64 -17.22 -11.71 3.33
C GLN A 64 -15.85 -12.23 2.86
N LEU A 65 -14.76 -11.80 3.51
CA LEU A 65 -13.41 -12.31 3.26
C LEU A 65 -13.18 -13.73 3.79
N LEU A 66 -13.86 -14.09 4.90
CA LEU A 66 -13.87 -15.47 5.41
C LEU A 66 -14.61 -16.40 4.44
N ASP A 67 -15.75 -15.95 3.92
CA ASP A 67 -16.61 -16.71 3.01
C ASP A 67 -16.18 -16.58 1.53
N TYR A 68 -15.09 -15.88 1.25
CA TYR A 68 -14.59 -15.64 -0.11
C TYR A 68 -14.24 -16.95 -0.82
N CYS A 69 -14.76 -17.10 -2.04
CA CYS A 69 -14.48 -18.23 -2.92
C CYS A 69 -14.31 -17.71 -4.36
N PRO A 70 -13.13 -17.86 -4.99
CA PRO A 70 -12.85 -17.31 -6.33
C PRO A 70 -13.71 -17.91 -7.45
N THR A 71 -14.40 -19.02 -7.19
CA THR A 71 -15.25 -19.70 -8.18
C THR A 71 -16.75 -19.60 -7.85
N SER A 72 -17.14 -18.76 -6.89
CA SER A 72 -18.55 -18.60 -6.48
C SER A 72 -19.42 -17.95 -7.56
N GLY A 73 -18.81 -17.12 -8.42
CA GLY A 73 -19.52 -16.26 -9.36
C GLY A 73 -20.22 -15.06 -8.71
N LEU A 74 -19.96 -14.77 -7.42
CA LEU A 74 -20.55 -13.63 -6.73
C LEU A 74 -19.80 -12.34 -7.11
N PRO A 75 -20.52 -11.23 -7.43
CA PRO A 75 -19.88 -9.98 -7.84
C PRO A 75 -18.95 -9.34 -6.79
N ILE A 76 -19.16 -9.63 -5.51
CA ILE A 76 -18.27 -9.15 -4.46
C ILE A 76 -16.96 -9.93 -4.40
N ASP A 77 -16.97 -11.22 -4.80
CA ASP A 77 -15.76 -12.01 -4.87
C ASP A 77 -14.88 -11.51 -6.05
N GLU A 78 -15.49 -11.04 -7.15
CA GLU A 78 -14.75 -10.33 -8.23
C GLU A 78 -14.06 -9.06 -7.72
N THR A 79 -14.75 -8.25 -6.88
CA THR A 79 -14.13 -7.08 -6.25
C THR A 79 -12.95 -7.49 -5.36
N ILE A 80 -13.08 -8.59 -4.60
CA ILE A 80 -11.99 -9.12 -3.77
C ILE A 80 -10.85 -9.61 -4.66
N ASP A 81 -11.13 -10.29 -5.78
CA ASP A 81 -10.12 -10.76 -6.74
C ASP A 81 -9.25 -9.62 -7.25
N GLU A 82 -9.84 -8.48 -7.61
CA GLU A 82 -9.10 -7.30 -8.06
C GLU A 82 -8.14 -6.76 -6.97
N MET A 83 -8.60 -6.72 -5.72
CA MET A 83 -7.77 -6.30 -4.59
C MET A 83 -6.62 -7.28 -4.32
N LEU A 84 -6.89 -8.59 -4.41
CA LEU A 84 -5.87 -9.63 -4.26
C LEU A 84 -4.85 -9.59 -5.41
N ALA A 85 -5.32 -9.39 -6.64
CA ALA A 85 -4.49 -9.28 -7.84
C ALA A 85 -3.53 -8.09 -7.75
N LEU A 86 -3.97 -6.96 -7.20
CA LEU A 86 -3.10 -5.79 -6.98
C LEU A 86 -1.97 -6.09 -5.99
N GLY A 87 -2.20 -6.97 -5.02
CA GLY A 87 -1.17 -7.44 -4.09
C GLY A 87 -1.55 -7.43 -2.62
N PHE A 88 -2.83 -7.23 -2.28
CA PHE A 88 -3.35 -7.43 -0.93
C PHE A 88 -3.58 -8.92 -0.66
N THR A 89 -3.62 -9.30 0.62
CA THR A 89 -4.10 -10.62 1.05
C THR A 89 -5.42 -10.49 1.79
N ARG A 90 -6.16 -11.60 1.92
CA ARG A 90 -7.39 -11.63 2.73
C ARG A 90 -7.16 -11.17 4.17
N SER A 91 -6.05 -11.60 4.77
CA SER A 91 -5.67 -11.18 6.12
C SER A 91 -5.45 -9.68 6.22
N ASP A 92 -4.83 -9.07 5.21
CA ASP A 92 -4.60 -7.62 5.21
C ASP A 92 -5.93 -6.85 5.15
N LEU A 93 -6.89 -7.32 4.34
CA LEU A 93 -8.21 -6.71 4.23
C LEU A 93 -9.05 -6.92 5.50
N THR A 94 -8.99 -8.10 6.12
CA THR A 94 -9.63 -8.35 7.42
C THR A 94 -9.06 -7.40 8.48
N HIS A 95 -7.74 -7.22 8.51
CA HIS A 95 -7.10 -6.32 9.45
C HIS A 95 -7.46 -4.85 9.20
N LEU A 96 -7.59 -4.43 7.93
CA LEU A 96 -8.03 -3.09 7.58
C LEU A 96 -9.45 -2.81 8.08
N GLU A 97 -10.37 -3.76 7.99
CA GLU A 97 -11.75 -3.56 8.45
C GLU A 97 -11.83 -3.28 9.96
N ARG A 98 -10.88 -3.82 10.73
CA ARG A 98 -10.82 -3.69 12.20
C ARG A 98 -9.71 -2.80 12.73
N LEU A 99 -8.83 -2.28 11.85
CA LEU A 99 -7.61 -1.56 12.19
C LEU A 99 -6.72 -2.31 13.21
N ASN A 100 -6.45 -3.59 12.98
CA ASN A 100 -5.83 -4.46 14.00
C ASN A 100 -4.59 -5.27 13.55
N ASP A 101 -3.95 -4.93 12.43
CA ASP A 101 -2.70 -5.60 12.04
C ASP A 101 -1.60 -5.27 13.08
N PRO A 102 -0.97 -6.28 13.70
CA PRO A 102 -0.02 -6.06 14.77
C PRO A 102 1.24 -5.32 14.32
N THR A 103 1.68 -5.49 13.06
CA THR A 103 2.85 -4.82 12.52
C THR A 103 2.56 -3.34 12.30
N ILE A 104 1.39 -3.00 11.73
CA ILE A 104 0.98 -1.60 11.52
C ILE A 104 0.77 -0.90 12.88
N LEU A 105 0.09 -1.57 13.81
CA LEU A 105 -0.15 -1.04 15.14
C LEU A 105 1.14 -0.82 15.95
N ALA A 106 2.16 -1.66 15.77
CA ALA A 106 3.45 -1.48 16.44
C ALA A 106 4.18 -0.19 16.01
N SER A 107 3.87 0.33 14.82
CA SER A 107 4.44 1.58 14.28
C SER A 107 3.70 2.84 14.69
N ILE A 108 2.58 2.71 15.42
CA ILE A 108 1.81 3.85 15.95
C ILE A 108 2.20 4.06 17.42
N PRO A 109 2.50 5.32 17.86
CA PRO A 109 2.79 5.61 19.25
C PRO A 109 1.72 5.05 20.20
N PHE A 110 2.14 4.47 21.32
CA PHE A 110 1.28 3.72 22.24
C PHE A 110 -0.01 4.47 22.62
N GLU A 111 0.10 5.75 23.01
CA GLU A 111 -1.05 6.56 23.42
C GLU A 111 -2.05 6.77 22.29
N ARG A 112 -1.55 6.94 21.06
CA ARG A 112 -2.43 7.08 19.90
C ARG A 112 -3.04 5.74 19.50
N ARG A 113 -2.27 4.66 19.57
CA ARG A 113 -2.73 3.30 19.27
C ARG A 113 -3.88 2.85 20.16
N ASN A 114 -3.79 3.08 21.47
CA ASN A 114 -4.82 2.65 22.44
C ASN A 114 -6.15 3.40 22.31
N THR A 115 -6.18 4.47 21.52
CA THR A 115 -7.38 5.27 21.27
C THR A 115 -7.94 5.06 19.86
N LEU A 116 -7.39 4.11 19.08
CA LEU A 116 -7.86 3.82 17.73
C LEU A 116 -9.24 3.19 17.73
N ARG A 117 -10.07 3.65 16.80
CA ARG A 117 -11.44 3.19 16.57
C ARG A 117 -11.63 2.89 15.09
N HIS A 118 -11.93 1.63 14.77
CA HIS A 118 -12.12 1.18 13.39
C HIS A 118 -13.26 1.87 12.64
N ASN A 119 -14.21 2.48 13.38
CA ASN A 119 -15.34 3.22 12.85
C ASN A 119 -15.14 4.75 12.89
N GLN A 120 -13.91 5.22 13.09
CA GLN A 120 -13.55 6.63 13.05
C GLN A 120 -12.66 6.90 11.84
N ARG A 121 -13.15 7.74 10.92
CA ARG A 121 -12.48 8.06 9.65
C ARG A 121 -11.00 8.44 9.82
N ASP A 122 -10.70 9.33 10.76
CA ASP A 122 -9.33 9.85 10.94
C ASP A 122 -8.36 8.76 11.42
N ASP A 123 -8.87 7.75 12.12
CA ASP A 123 -8.11 6.60 12.60
C ASP A 123 -7.78 5.65 11.45
N VAL A 124 -8.73 5.47 10.52
CA VAL A 124 -8.54 4.73 9.27
C VAL A 124 -7.49 5.44 8.41
N VAL A 125 -7.55 6.77 8.29
CA VAL A 125 -6.56 7.57 7.55
C VAL A 125 -5.17 7.40 8.15
N LEU A 126 -5.04 7.49 9.48
CA LEU A 126 -3.78 7.26 10.18
C LEU A 126 -3.25 5.85 9.88
N TYR A 127 -4.08 4.83 10.04
CA TYR A 127 -3.71 3.44 9.80
C TYR A 127 -3.23 3.19 8.37
N LEU A 128 -3.96 3.69 7.36
CA LEU A 128 -3.58 3.55 5.95
C LEU A 128 -2.26 4.25 5.63
N ARG A 129 -2.01 5.44 6.20
CA ARG A 129 -0.74 6.15 6.03
C ARG A 129 0.42 5.40 6.65
N THR A 130 0.27 4.94 7.90
CA THR A 130 1.29 4.14 8.58
C THR A 130 1.59 2.85 7.81
N TRP A 131 0.56 2.19 7.28
CA TRP A 131 0.76 0.99 6.47
C TRP A 131 1.54 1.29 5.19
N ALA A 132 1.19 2.37 4.49
CA ALA A 132 1.92 2.80 3.30
C ALA A 132 3.39 3.13 3.61
N ASP A 133 3.67 3.82 4.73
CA ASP A 133 5.03 4.12 5.19
C ASP A 133 5.87 2.85 5.38
N LEU A 134 5.28 1.80 5.98
CA LEU A 134 5.96 0.52 6.21
C LEU A 134 6.28 -0.22 4.90
N LEU A 135 5.33 -0.23 3.97
CA LEU A 135 5.54 -0.84 2.66
C LEU A 135 6.59 -0.09 1.85
N GLU A 136 6.58 1.24 1.91
CA GLU A 136 7.56 2.11 1.25
C GLU A 136 8.96 1.91 1.82
N ALA A 137 9.10 1.87 3.15
CA ALA A 137 10.38 1.56 3.80
C ALA A 137 10.92 0.18 3.38
N THR A 138 10.04 -0.82 3.29
CA THR A 138 10.40 -2.17 2.83
C THR A 138 10.85 -2.18 1.37
N LEU A 139 10.15 -1.44 0.49
CA LEU A 139 10.51 -1.31 -0.92
C LEU A 139 11.88 -0.63 -1.07
N LEU A 140 12.11 0.48 -0.36
CA LEU A 140 13.36 1.24 -0.41
C LEU A 140 14.57 0.43 0.08
N ALA A 141 14.40 -0.38 1.14
CA ALA A 141 15.47 -1.23 1.66
C ALA A 141 15.96 -2.28 0.63
N GLY A 142 15.13 -2.63 -0.35
CA GLY A 142 15.48 -3.55 -1.44
C GLY A 142 16.18 -2.90 -2.62
N ILE A 143 16.25 -1.56 -2.70
CA ILE A 143 16.84 -0.85 -3.84
C ILE A 143 18.34 -0.68 -3.61
N GLN A 144 19.14 -1.28 -4.49
CA GLN A 144 20.58 -1.03 -4.57
C GLN A 144 20.83 0.06 -5.60
N LEU A 145 21.40 1.19 -5.17
CA LEU A 145 21.82 2.24 -6.08
C LEU A 145 23.21 1.88 -6.64
N PRO A 146 23.43 2.06 -7.96
CA PRO A 146 24.77 1.91 -8.52
C PRO A 146 25.71 2.95 -7.90
N ASP A 147 26.98 2.58 -7.71
CA ASP A 147 28.01 3.53 -7.35
C ASP A 147 28.23 4.49 -8.52
N LEU A 148 27.95 5.77 -8.30
CA LEU A 148 28.08 6.84 -9.29
C LEU A 148 29.42 7.57 -9.16
N THR A 149 30.34 7.12 -8.28
CA THR A 149 31.66 7.73 -8.22
C THR A 149 32.41 7.46 -9.53
N PRO A 150 32.82 8.52 -10.26
CA PRO A 150 33.65 8.33 -11.44
C PRO A 150 34.99 7.78 -10.99
N ALA A 151 35.41 6.66 -11.60
CA ALA A 151 36.76 6.16 -11.43
C ALA A 151 37.73 7.29 -11.82
N THR A 152 38.49 7.80 -10.86
CA THR A 152 39.52 8.81 -11.10
C THR A 152 40.53 8.20 -12.06
N ALA A 153 40.37 8.49 -13.36
CA ALA A 153 41.35 8.10 -14.36
C ALA A 153 42.67 8.78 -13.96
N SER A 154 43.61 7.97 -13.47
CA SER A 154 44.97 8.41 -13.17
C SER A 154 45.63 8.80 -14.49
N ILE A 155 45.56 10.09 -14.84
CA ILE A 155 46.38 10.70 -15.89
C ILE A 155 47.69 11.14 -15.24
N ALA A 156 48.49 10.18 -14.79
CA ALA A 156 49.80 10.46 -14.21
C ALA A 156 50.83 9.39 -14.59
N ALA A 157 51.07 9.22 -15.89
CA ALA A 157 52.35 8.71 -16.41
C ALA A 157 52.37 8.75 -17.96
N SER A 158 52.70 9.90 -18.57
CA SER A 158 53.38 9.93 -19.89
C SER A 158 53.82 11.34 -20.28
N VAL A 159 54.58 12.04 -19.43
CA VAL A 159 55.40 13.19 -19.89
C VAL A 159 56.74 13.18 -19.15
N ALA A 160 57.50 12.09 -19.30
CA ALA A 160 58.88 12.01 -18.84
C ALA A 160 59.66 10.99 -19.68
N ASN A 161 59.64 11.12 -21.01
CA ASN A 161 60.64 10.48 -21.87
C ASN A 161 60.69 11.10 -23.28
N GLN A 162 61.06 12.38 -23.38
CA GLN A 162 61.53 12.96 -24.63
C GLN A 162 62.62 14.01 -24.36
N HIS A 163 63.71 13.65 -23.68
CA HIS A 163 64.95 14.44 -23.70
C HIS A 163 66.14 13.48 -23.60
N GLN A 164 66.41 12.75 -24.68
CA GLN A 164 67.75 12.26 -25.03
C GLN A 164 67.75 11.77 -26.48
N ALA A 165 68.82 12.12 -27.22
CA ALA A 165 69.06 11.96 -28.66
C ALA A 165 68.38 13.06 -29.51
N VAL A 166 69.05 13.92 -30.27
CA VAL A 166 70.30 13.74 -31.04
C VAL A 166 71.06 15.07 -31.12
N SER A 167 72.32 15.06 -30.70
CA SER A 167 73.38 15.93 -31.25
C SER A 167 74.12 15.12 -32.32
N ALA A 168 74.11 15.61 -33.56
CA ALA A 168 75.13 15.41 -34.60
C ALA A 168 74.80 16.33 -35.77
#